data_AF-A0A929KHN0-F1
#
_entry.id   AF-A0A929KHN0-F1
#
_cell.length_a   1.000
_cell.length_b   1.000
_cell.length_c   1.000
_cell.angle_alpha   90.00
_cell.angle_beta   90.00
_cell.angle_gamma   90.00
#
_symmetry.space_group_name_H-M   'P 1'
#
loop_
_entity.id
_entity.type
_entity.pdbx_description
1 polymer ?
#
loop_
_entity_poly.entity_id
_entity_poly.type
_entity_poly.pdbx_seq_one_letter_code
_entity_poly.pdbx_strand_id
1 'polypeptide(L)'
;MKRTQITVALCICILTLSSVVKAQNLQTYSGAYRVGLGLGGLGKATYSYYTNKSNSNRVKHGAFSYVLNERNDIAGTFSKKASGFFKNGNKDGIWNYSLNYLDYARADFSDLVNVTGQVTLTASYLNGLPNGIWKYRKVLSNRDKRYFFGKLIVGPYQPFRDIEVSISFKDGKFAGPIKIKTSTRTITGNFDTNGYCDGQWVVNTDVNQETTDYKHGLVINRVNRSMPNGEILEKEVDDEALKSLKINFASGKIDLSELKNAGYTTNETNVFSNKLLDFKETIFNNTDFMYSTILGDKLIEREGDGISVQYNGGYMRRLKPFEFINLKSEQDYIDAEHSFQANNFDRAKLLYEKVLKEHENVVRPIELTDINSKLEKIDSIEISKVRNEKLASLTYLPWDPKTGFTLSDTNSEIFMKKMYGNYNSESKNSTFQCKDLTILKAFSLTETSYFSSKVVCMGTANVKNENLLYVLLAVAPTNGEDDRFGDAPKMMLFTFQKEIDHYNLKDYVFSPLDYIGFEAKLVNIGTGIGFLVTTSDYGHGEGTYSYEIFCYDCNSLSKVLNIVDFAGDNSGNYGKLGRYEYDSKLKFINTGKAFYDIHVSKTGTIMRNKKIVTINQSSTYSYKNGKYIKSIQ
;
A
#
# COMPACT_ATOMS: atom_id res chain seq x y z
N MET A 1 51.75 -2.13 -29.80
CA MET A 1 51.95 -0.95 -28.92
C MET A 1 50.69 -0.08 -28.70
N LYS A 2 49.74 0.05 -29.65
CA LYS A 2 48.56 0.94 -29.47
C LYS A 2 47.48 0.46 -28.48
N ARG A 3 47.35 -0.84 -28.20
CA ARG A 3 46.36 -1.36 -27.22
C ARG A 3 46.75 -1.10 -25.77
N THR A 4 48.05 -1.12 -25.46
CA THR A 4 48.55 -0.93 -24.09
C THR A 4 48.38 0.52 -23.59
N GLN A 5 48.45 1.50 -24.50
CA GLN A 5 48.26 2.92 -24.16
C GLN A 5 46.80 3.27 -23.86
N ILE A 6 45.84 2.59 -24.49
CA ILE A 6 44.40 2.82 -24.26
C ILE A 6 43.96 2.24 -22.90
N THR A 7 44.51 1.10 -22.49
CA THR A 7 44.20 0.49 -21.18
C THR A 7 44.76 1.33 -20.02
N VAL A 8 45.97 1.87 -20.16
CA VAL A 8 46.58 2.75 -19.14
C VAL A 8 45.81 4.07 -19.01
N ALA A 9 45.38 4.66 -20.13
CA ALA A 9 44.57 5.89 -20.11
C ALA A 9 43.19 5.68 -19.46
N LEU A 10 42.54 4.52 -19.69
CA LEU A 10 41.24 4.20 -19.07
C LEU A 10 41.37 3.97 -17.56
N CYS A 11 42.44 3.32 -17.10
CA CYS A 11 42.71 3.13 -15.67
C CYS A 11 43.01 4.46 -14.96
N ILE A 12 43.72 5.40 -15.61
CA ILE A 12 43.99 6.73 -15.05
C ILE A 12 42.70 7.56 -14.94
N CYS A 13 41.80 7.50 -15.93
CA CYS A 13 40.49 8.19 -15.85
C CYS A 13 39.58 7.63 -14.73
N ILE A 14 39.61 6.32 -14.46
CA ILE A 14 38.84 5.69 -13.38
C ILE A 14 39.44 6.01 -12.00
N LEU A 15 40.76 6.20 -11.90
CA LEU A 15 41.45 6.61 -10.67
C LEU A 15 41.29 8.11 -10.37
N THR A 16 41.06 8.97 -11.37
CA THR A 16 40.78 10.40 -11.14
C THR A 16 39.32 10.70 -10.78
N LEU A 17 38.39 9.77 -11.03
CA LEU A 17 36.97 9.90 -10.62
C LEU A 17 36.72 9.51 -9.14
N SER A 18 37.72 8.98 -8.43
CA SER A 18 37.56 8.43 -7.08
C SER A 18 37.94 9.38 -5.94
N SER A 19 38.21 10.66 -6.18
CA SER A 19 38.74 11.55 -5.13
C SER A 19 38.22 13.00 -5.14
N VAL A 20 36.90 13.18 -5.16
CA VAL A 20 36.29 14.35 -4.50
C VAL A 20 35.01 13.93 -3.75
N VAL A 21 35.10 12.91 -2.89
CA VAL A 21 34.20 12.89 -1.73
C VAL A 21 34.63 14.07 -0.88
N LYS A 22 33.97 15.23 -1.03
CA LYS A 22 34.05 16.29 -0.02
C LYS A 22 33.46 15.67 1.24
N ALA A 23 34.29 15.00 2.04
CA ALA A 23 33.94 14.61 3.39
C ALA A 23 33.49 15.91 4.06
N GLN A 24 32.19 16.00 4.33
CA GLN A 24 31.61 17.18 4.93
C GLN A 24 32.25 17.27 6.31
N ASN A 25 33.05 18.31 6.56
CA ASN A 25 33.77 18.46 7.83
C ASN A 25 32.76 18.40 8.97
N LEU A 26 32.79 17.30 9.74
CA LEU A 26 31.95 17.13 10.91
C LEU A 26 32.47 18.06 12.01
N GLN A 27 31.56 18.83 12.57
CA GLN A 27 31.81 19.67 13.74
C GLN A 27 31.39 18.91 14.99
N THR A 28 32.00 19.20 16.13
CA THR A 28 31.64 18.59 17.42
C THR A 28 31.04 19.65 18.34
N TYR A 29 29.92 19.31 18.96
CA TYR A 29 29.35 20.03 20.08
C TYR A 29 29.73 19.31 21.38
N SER A 30 30.15 20.04 22.41
CA SER A 30 30.24 19.52 23.78
C SER A 30 29.85 20.63 24.75
N GLY A 31 28.78 20.43 25.52
CA GLY A 31 28.27 21.49 26.39
C GLY A 31 26.98 21.12 27.10
N ALA A 32 26.42 22.10 27.80
CA ALA A 32 25.15 21.96 28.50
C ALA A 32 24.03 21.50 27.54
N TYR A 33 23.20 20.57 27.98
CA TYR A 33 22.09 20.02 27.19
C TYR A 33 20.89 19.88 28.09
N ARG A 34 19.83 20.62 27.77
CA ARG A 34 18.60 20.65 28.57
C ARG A 34 17.75 19.42 28.28
N VAL A 35 17.22 18.80 29.33
CA VAL A 35 16.36 17.62 29.23
C VAL A 35 15.06 17.90 29.97
N GLY A 36 13.94 17.97 29.23
CA GLY A 36 12.60 18.04 29.81
C GLY A 36 12.18 19.41 30.38
N LEU A 37 10.99 19.43 30.97
CA LEU A 37 10.22 20.63 31.33
C LEU A 37 10.06 20.90 32.84
N GLY A 38 10.61 20.06 33.73
CA GLY A 38 10.54 20.29 35.18
C GLY A 38 11.89 20.11 35.85
N LEU A 39 12.25 21.06 36.73
CA LEU A 39 13.31 21.15 37.78
C LEU A 39 14.68 20.42 37.61
N GLY A 40 14.93 19.71 36.52
CA GLY A 40 16.12 18.90 36.30
C GLY A 40 17.32 19.72 35.86
N GLY A 41 18.49 19.33 36.36
CA GLY A 41 19.77 19.96 36.07
C GLY A 41 20.16 19.90 34.59
N LEU A 42 21.04 20.82 34.19
CA LEU A 42 21.65 20.80 32.86
C LEU A 42 22.69 19.66 32.80
N GLY A 43 22.40 18.61 32.01
CA GLY A 43 23.38 17.58 31.70
C GLY A 43 24.41 18.06 30.67
N LYS A 44 25.43 17.26 30.39
CA LYS A 44 26.42 17.51 29.33
C LYS A 44 26.18 16.55 28.17
N ALA A 45 25.97 17.09 26.96
CA ALA A 45 25.95 16.29 25.73
C ALA A 45 27.20 16.54 24.90
N THR A 46 27.67 15.49 24.22
CA THR A 46 28.72 15.55 23.19
C THR A 46 28.23 14.85 21.94
N TYR A 47 28.28 15.50 20.79
CA TYR A 47 27.88 14.91 19.52
C TYR A 47 28.53 15.58 18.31
N SER A 48 28.67 14.81 17.24
CA SER A 48 29.09 15.32 15.93
C SER A 48 27.89 15.75 15.08
N TYR A 49 28.07 16.77 14.26
CA TYR A 49 27.05 17.31 13.35
C TYR A 49 27.66 17.95 12.10
N TYR A 50 26.85 18.14 11.07
CA TYR A 50 27.14 19.07 9.99
C TYR A 50 26.05 20.13 9.91
N THR A 51 26.38 21.29 9.35
CA THR A 51 25.39 22.35 9.09
C THR A 51 24.74 22.11 7.73
N ASN A 52 23.42 21.99 7.70
CA ASN A 52 22.66 21.89 6.47
C ASN A 52 22.71 23.24 5.74
N LYS A 53 23.15 23.24 4.48
CA LYS A 53 23.34 24.46 3.69
C LYS A 53 22.03 25.17 3.35
N SER A 54 20.90 24.47 3.30
CA SER A 54 19.63 25.07 2.88
C SER A 54 18.90 25.83 3.97
N ASN A 55 19.10 25.47 5.24
CA ASN A 55 18.37 26.07 6.37
C ASN A 55 19.27 26.38 7.58
N SER A 56 20.59 26.23 7.44
CA SER A 56 21.58 26.46 8.50
C SER A 56 21.38 25.63 9.77
N ASN A 57 20.50 24.62 9.74
CA ASN A 57 20.25 23.77 10.90
C ASN A 57 21.38 22.77 11.09
N ARG A 58 21.71 22.50 12.36
CA ARG A 58 22.64 21.43 12.73
C ARG A 58 21.96 20.08 12.52
N VAL A 59 22.57 19.22 11.72
CA VAL A 59 22.14 17.85 11.50
C VAL A 59 23.12 16.93 12.21
N LYS A 60 22.66 16.28 13.30
CA LYS A 60 23.47 15.33 14.07
C LYS A 60 23.93 14.18 13.17
N HIS A 61 25.21 13.85 13.20
CA HIS A 61 25.81 12.78 12.40
C HIS A 61 27.07 12.29 13.10
N GLY A 62 27.12 11.01 13.47
CA GLY A 62 28.19 10.46 14.29
C GLY A 62 27.72 10.03 15.68
N ALA A 63 28.69 9.76 16.56
CA ALA A 63 28.43 9.36 17.94
C ALA A 63 27.74 10.48 18.74
N PHE A 64 26.86 10.06 19.65
CA PHE A 64 26.19 10.90 20.64
C PHE A 64 26.43 10.34 22.04
N SER A 65 26.67 11.21 23.01
CA SER A 65 26.74 10.89 24.42
C SER A 65 26.11 12.00 25.26
N TYR A 66 25.38 11.61 26.29
CA TYR A 66 24.79 12.49 27.29
C TYR A 66 25.03 11.92 28.68
N VAL A 67 25.40 12.79 29.62
CA VAL A 67 25.55 12.44 31.04
C VAL A 67 24.98 13.56 31.91
N LEU A 68 24.18 13.18 32.89
CA LEU A 68 23.71 14.02 33.99
C LEU A 68 23.98 13.28 35.30
N ASN A 69 24.52 13.99 36.28
CA ASN A 69 24.67 13.51 37.64
C ASN A 69 24.10 14.59 38.57
N GLU A 70 23.12 14.21 39.37
CA GLU A 70 22.49 15.06 40.37
C GLU A 70 22.80 14.48 41.75
N ARG A 71 23.12 15.37 42.68
CA ARG A 71 23.34 15.04 44.08
C ARG A 71 22.53 16.02 44.91
N ASN A 72 21.66 15.49 45.75
CA ASN A 72 20.95 16.24 46.75
C ASN A 72 21.22 15.59 48.11
N ASP A 73 21.81 16.34 49.03
CA ASP A 73 22.25 15.79 50.32
C ASP A 73 21.08 15.27 51.18
N ILE A 74 19.84 15.68 50.87
CA ILE A 74 18.61 15.21 51.53
C ILE A 74 17.87 14.18 50.67
N ALA A 75 17.87 14.36 49.35
CA ALA A 75 17.05 13.59 48.41
C ALA A 75 17.83 12.55 47.59
N GLY A 76 19.07 12.21 47.96
CA GLY A 76 19.85 11.13 47.34
C GLY A 76 20.64 11.54 46.09
N THR A 77 21.12 10.53 45.33
CA THR A 77 21.84 10.76 44.07
C THR A 77 21.13 10.12 42.89
N PHE A 78 21.20 10.80 41.75
CA PHE A 78 20.63 10.36 40.49
C PHE A 78 21.67 10.52 39.38
N SER A 79 21.79 9.51 38.53
CA SER A 79 22.58 9.62 37.30
C SER A 79 21.78 9.15 36.11
N LYS A 80 21.98 9.85 34.99
CA LYS A 80 21.32 9.54 33.72
C LYS A 80 22.34 9.59 32.59
N LYS A 81 22.34 8.55 31.77
CA LYS A 81 23.22 8.41 30.62
C LYS A 81 22.43 8.01 29.39
N ALA A 82 22.77 8.60 28.25
CA ALA A 82 22.30 8.16 26.94
C ALA A 82 23.44 8.18 25.93
N SER A 83 23.49 7.19 25.05
CA SER A 83 24.52 7.12 23.99
C SER A 83 24.01 6.36 22.78
N GLY A 84 24.59 6.65 21.61
CA GLY A 84 24.25 5.99 20.37
C GLY A 84 24.89 6.68 19.18
N PHE A 85 24.36 6.41 17.99
CA PHE A 85 24.84 6.98 16.75
C PHE A 85 23.72 7.67 15.98
N PHE A 86 24.03 8.79 15.35
CA PHE A 86 23.16 9.46 14.39
C PHE A 86 23.69 9.28 12.98
N LYS A 87 22.76 9.05 12.05
CA LYS A 87 23.01 9.10 10.61
C LYS A 87 22.03 10.09 9.99
N ASN A 88 22.54 11.25 9.56
CA ASN A 88 21.77 12.31 8.91
C ASN A 88 20.55 12.78 9.74
N GLY A 89 20.78 13.04 11.03
CA GLY A 89 19.74 13.50 11.95
C GLY A 89 18.88 12.39 12.55
N ASN A 90 18.98 11.16 12.03
CA ASN A 90 18.20 10.02 12.48
C ASN A 90 19.02 9.11 13.40
N LYS A 91 18.39 8.53 14.42
CA LYS A 91 19.00 7.47 15.25
C LYS A 91 19.35 6.28 14.37
N ASP A 92 20.55 5.73 14.54
CA ASP A 92 21.04 4.59 13.77
C ASP A 92 21.85 3.67 14.67
N GLY A 93 21.78 2.36 14.41
CA GLY A 93 22.45 1.34 15.22
C GLY A 93 21.87 1.25 16.64
N ILE A 94 22.72 0.86 17.59
CA ILE A 94 22.33 0.61 18.98
C ILE A 94 22.39 1.90 19.79
N TRP A 95 21.29 2.18 20.50
CA TRP A 95 21.14 3.26 21.46
C TRP A 95 20.99 2.69 22.87
N ASN A 96 21.76 3.23 23.82
CA ASN A 96 21.76 2.79 25.21
C ASN A 96 21.34 3.93 26.14
N TYR A 97 20.45 3.63 27.07
CA TYR A 97 19.99 4.52 28.12
C TYR A 97 20.16 3.83 29.49
N SER A 98 20.62 4.57 30.48
CA SER A 98 20.80 4.06 31.85
C SER A 98 20.49 5.16 32.85
N LEU A 99 19.67 4.83 33.85
CA LEU A 99 19.35 5.66 34.98
C LEU A 99 19.74 4.89 36.24
N ASN A 100 20.48 5.51 37.15
CA ASN A 100 20.82 4.91 38.44
C ASN A 100 20.35 5.83 39.56
N TYR A 101 19.73 5.24 40.56
CA TYR A 101 19.16 5.91 41.72
C TYR A 101 19.83 5.37 42.98
N LEU A 102 20.15 6.26 43.90
CA LEU A 102 20.54 5.92 45.26
C LEU A 102 19.77 6.84 46.19
N ASP A 103 18.78 6.27 46.89
CA ASP A 103 17.91 6.98 47.82
C ASP A 103 17.23 8.21 47.20
N TYR A 104 16.95 8.17 45.90
CA TYR A 104 16.49 9.33 45.16
C TYR A 104 14.99 9.54 45.32
N ALA A 105 14.56 10.73 45.75
CA ALA A 105 13.15 11.06 45.88
C ALA A 105 12.53 11.32 44.50
N ARG A 106 11.53 10.53 44.11
CA ARG A 106 10.84 10.61 42.82
C ARG A 106 9.39 11.07 42.99
N ALA A 107 9.00 12.13 42.26
CA ALA A 107 7.65 12.72 42.27
C ALA A 107 6.69 12.06 41.27
N ASP A 108 7.17 11.15 40.42
CA ASP A 108 6.36 10.32 39.51
C ASP A 108 5.60 9.18 40.22
N PHE A 109 5.75 9.06 41.55
CA PHE A 109 4.97 8.18 42.38
C PHE A 109 3.92 8.99 43.15
N SER A 110 2.74 8.40 43.40
CA SER A 110 1.62 9.04 44.11
C SER A 110 2.02 9.59 45.49
N ASP A 111 3.07 9.02 46.07
CA ASP A 111 3.76 9.50 47.27
C ASP A 111 5.23 9.73 46.93
N LEU A 112 5.89 10.69 47.59
CA LEU A 112 7.34 10.88 47.48
C LEU A 112 8.07 9.65 48.05
N VAL A 113 8.40 8.70 47.19
CA VAL A 113 9.14 7.48 47.55
C VAL A 113 10.61 7.65 47.21
N ASN A 114 11.47 7.32 48.17
CA ASN A 114 12.91 7.21 47.94
C ASN A 114 13.21 5.86 47.30
N VAL A 115 13.80 5.89 46.10
CA VAL A 115 14.13 4.67 45.34
C VAL A 115 15.63 4.50 45.15
N THR A 116 16.06 3.25 45.16
CA THR A 116 17.43 2.82 44.83
C THR A 116 17.35 1.74 43.76
N GLY A 117 18.28 1.77 42.80
CA GLY A 117 18.34 0.77 41.74
C GLY A 117 18.60 1.36 40.37
N GLN A 118 18.21 0.62 39.33
CA GLN A 118 18.58 0.93 37.95
C GLN A 118 17.41 0.75 36.97
N VAL A 119 17.37 1.64 35.97
CA VAL A 119 16.57 1.49 34.74
C VAL A 119 17.51 1.50 33.54
N THR A 120 17.38 0.52 32.65
CA THR A 120 18.13 0.46 31.39
C THR A 120 17.21 0.23 30.19
N LEU A 121 17.60 0.79 29.06
CA LEU A 121 17.01 0.50 27.74
C LEU A 121 18.13 0.42 26.71
N THR A 122 18.16 -0.68 25.95
CA THR A 122 18.93 -0.81 24.72
C THR A 122 17.94 -0.87 23.56
N ALA A 123 18.02 0.08 22.64
CA ALA A 123 17.11 0.24 21.51
C ALA A 123 17.90 0.23 20.21
N SER A 124 17.50 -0.60 19.25
CA SER A 124 18.15 -0.74 17.96
C SER A 124 17.37 0.00 16.87
N TYR A 125 18.07 0.74 16.02
CA TYR A 125 17.51 1.60 14.99
C TYR A 125 18.18 1.40 13.63
N LEU A 126 17.42 1.60 12.56
CA LEU A 126 17.90 1.77 11.20
C LEU A 126 17.28 3.04 10.60
N ASN A 127 18.10 4.05 10.34
CA ASN A 127 17.68 5.33 9.74
C ASN A 127 16.44 5.96 10.41
N GLY A 128 16.44 5.95 11.75
CA GLY A 128 15.40 6.55 12.60
C GLY A 128 14.19 5.67 12.81
N LEU A 129 14.13 4.48 12.21
CA LEU A 129 13.08 3.51 12.48
C LEU A 129 13.60 2.43 13.45
N PRO A 130 12.82 2.06 14.47
CA PRO A 130 13.09 0.88 15.29
C PRO A 130 13.35 -0.35 14.41
N ASN A 131 14.50 -0.99 14.60
CA ASN A 131 14.88 -2.16 13.81
C ASN A 131 15.84 -3.05 14.60
N GLY A 132 15.47 -4.30 14.84
CA GLY A 132 16.15 -5.22 15.74
C GLY A 132 15.49 -5.30 17.12
N ILE A 133 16.22 -5.83 18.09
CA ILE A 133 15.69 -6.12 19.44
C ILE A 133 15.88 -4.90 20.34
N TRP A 134 14.82 -4.56 21.09
CA TRP A 134 14.86 -3.61 22.19
C TRP A 134 14.74 -4.35 23.52
N LYS A 135 15.58 -3.99 24.49
CA LYS A 135 15.62 -4.60 25.82
C LYS A 135 15.54 -3.54 26.88
N TYR A 136 14.56 -3.66 27.77
CA TYR A 136 14.33 -2.77 28.89
C TYR A 136 14.38 -3.56 30.20
N ARG A 137 15.02 -3.00 31.22
CA ARG A 137 15.02 -3.56 32.57
C ARG A 137 14.87 -2.44 33.60
N LYS A 138 13.98 -2.63 34.57
CA LYS A 138 13.79 -1.75 35.72
C LYS A 138 13.80 -2.58 36.98
N VAL A 139 14.82 -2.40 37.81
CA VAL A 139 14.97 -3.05 39.11
C VAL A 139 15.14 -1.96 40.14
N LEU A 140 14.10 -1.73 40.93
CA LEU A 140 14.07 -0.72 41.98
C LEU A 140 13.70 -1.36 43.32
N SER A 141 14.33 -0.87 44.37
CA SER A 141 13.94 -1.05 45.76
C SER A 141 13.59 0.29 46.38
N ASN A 142 12.76 0.25 47.42
CA ASN A 142 12.46 1.40 48.27
C ASN A 142 12.72 1.04 49.73
N ARG A 143 12.71 2.04 50.61
CA ARG A 143 12.78 1.84 52.06
C ARG A 143 12.04 2.94 52.78
N ASP A 144 11.47 2.60 53.92
CA ASP A 144 10.80 3.57 54.78
C ASP A 144 11.84 4.50 55.42
N LYS A 145 11.56 5.80 55.34
CA LYS A 145 12.29 6.85 56.06
C LYS A 145 11.28 7.61 56.90
N ARG A 146 11.43 7.57 58.22
CA ARG A 146 10.52 8.26 59.14
C ARG A 146 11.29 9.01 60.20
N TYR A 147 10.85 10.22 60.52
CA TYR A 147 11.36 10.96 61.67
C TYR A 147 10.62 10.51 62.92
N PHE A 148 11.37 10.11 63.95
CA PHE A 148 10.82 9.72 65.24
C PHE A 148 11.67 10.38 66.33
N PHE A 149 11.05 11.22 67.16
CA PHE A 149 11.73 12.04 68.19
C PHE A 149 12.97 12.80 67.64
N GLY A 150 12.85 13.45 66.48
CA GLY A 150 13.95 14.22 65.88
C GLY A 150 15.08 13.39 65.26
N LYS A 151 15.00 12.06 65.27
CA LYS A 151 15.95 11.16 64.60
C LYS A 151 15.34 10.58 63.34
N LEU A 152 16.13 10.56 62.26
CA LEU A 152 15.76 9.85 61.04
C LEU A 152 15.97 8.34 61.24
N ILE A 153 14.88 7.58 61.24
CA ILE A 153 14.90 6.12 61.23
C ILE A 153 14.77 5.66 59.77
N VAL A 154 15.70 4.81 59.35
CA VAL A 154 15.77 4.28 57.99
C VAL A 154 15.59 2.76 58.04
N GLY A 155 14.54 2.27 57.41
CA GLY A 155 14.24 0.84 57.29
C GLY A 155 15.15 0.11 56.30
N PRO A 156 15.06 -1.23 56.23
CA PRO A 156 15.74 -2.02 55.22
C PRO A 156 15.14 -1.77 53.83
N TYR A 157 15.93 -2.02 52.78
CA TYR A 157 15.44 -2.01 51.41
C TYR A 157 14.47 -3.16 51.15
N GLN A 158 13.35 -2.85 50.50
CA GLN A 158 12.36 -3.81 50.03
C GLN A 158 12.24 -3.76 48.50
N PRO A 159 11.99 -4.89 47.82
CA PRO A 159 11.71 -4.89 46.39
C PRO A 159 10.51 -4.00 46.08
N PHE A 160 10.66 -3.09 45.13
CA PHE A 160 9.59 -2.17 44.74
C PHE A 160 9.07 -2.47 43.34
N ARG A 161 9.96 -2.53 42.33
CA ARG A 161 9.60 -2.90 40.96
C ARG A 161 10.68 -3.74 40.31
N ASP A 162 10.30 -4.85 39.70
CA ASP A 162 11.15 -5.63 38.81
C ASP A 162 10.39 -5.89 37.50
N ILE A 163 10.87 -5.28 36.41
CA ILE A 163 10.26 -5.36 35.08
C ILE A 163 11.36 -5.61 34.07
N GLU A 164 11.17 -6.60 33.21
CA GLU A 164 12.00 -6.90 32.03
C GLU A 164 11.10 -6.96 30.80
N VAL A 165 11.51 -6.25 29.74
CA VAL A 165 10.83 -6.29 28.44
C VAL A 165 11.88 -6.54 27.37
N SER A 166 11.62 -7.49 26.48
CA SER A 166 12.39 -7.71 25.25
C SER A 166 11.40 -7.77 24.10
N ILE A 167 11.53 -6.88 23.13
CA ILE A 167 10.61 -6.79 22.00
C ILE A 167 11.39 -6.59 20.70
N SER A 168 10.93 -7.24 19.64
CA SER A 168 11.61 -7.23 18.34
C SER A 168 10.89 -6.31 17.36
N PHE A 169 11.67 -5.55 16.61
CA PHE A 169 11.19 -4.63 15.60
C PHE A 169 11.76 -4.94 14.22
N LYS A 170 10.97 -4.65 13.20
CA LYS A 170 11.42 -4.57 11.81
C LYS A 170 10.78 -3.37 11.14
N ASP A 171 11.60 -2.46 10.63
CA ASP A 171 11.16 -1.26 9.91
C ASP A 171 10.08 -0.45 10.65
N GLY A 172 10.24 -0.31 11.97
CA GLY A 172 9.32 0.45 12.82
C GLY A 172 8.06 -0.29 13.27
N LYS A 173 7.93 -1.58 12.95
CA LYS A 173 6.81 -2.43 13.36
C LYS A 173 7.25 -3.46 14.39
N PHE A 174 6.38 -3.84 15.33
CA PHE A 174 6.61 -5.06 16.12
C PHE A 174 6.67 -6.26 15.18
N ALA A 175 7.75 -7.02 15.20
CA ALA A 175 7.95 -8.18 14.33
C ALA A 175 8.98 -9.11 14.99
N GLY A 176 8.58 -10.37 15.21
CA GLY A 176 9.39 -11.35 15.93
C GLY A 176 9.05 -11.43 17.42
N PRO A 177 9.96 -12.01 18.23
CA PRO A 177 9.63 -12.44 19.58
C PRO A 177 9.44 -11.27 20.54
N ILE A 178 8.52 -11.46 21.48
CA ILE A 178 8.29 -10.59 22.64
C ILE A 178 8.38 -11.39 23.94
N LYS A 179 8.96 -10.79 24.96
CA LYS A 179 8.98 -11.26 26.34
C LYS A 179 8.73 -10.09 27.27
N ILE A 180 7.77 -10.23 28.18
CA ILE A 180 7.49 -9.29 29.27
C ILE A 180 7.55 -10.09 30.56
N LYS A 181 8.33 -9.66 31.53
CA LYS A 181 8.36 -10.24 32.88
C LYS A 181 8.17 -9.12 33.89
N THR A 182 7.23 -9.31 34.79
CA THR A 182 7.02 -8.49 35.98
C THR A 182 7.22 -9.35 37.23
N SER A 183 6.99 -8.79 38.42
CA SER A 183 7.04 -9.55 39.68
C SER A 183 6.00 -10.67 39.78
N THR A 184 4.88 -10.58 39.05
CA THR A 184 3.73 -11.50 39.18
C THR A 184 3.35 -12.21 37.88
N ARG A 185 3.99 -11.85 36.76
CA ARG A 185 3.58 -12.33 35.44
C ARG A 185 4.74 -12.44 34.47
N THR A 186 4.74 -13.48 33.65
CA THR A 186 5.60 -13.60 32.46
C THR A 186 4.75 -13.82 31.23
N ILE A 187 5.04 -13.10 30.16
CA ILE A 187 4.35 -13.19 28.87
C ILE A 187 5.40 -13.41 27.81
N THR A 188 5.21 -14.42 26.97
CA THR A 188 6.05 -14.70 25.81
C THR A 188 5.19 -14.94 24.59
N GLY A 189 5.63 -14.48 23.44
CA GLY A 189 4.92 -14.69 22.19
C GLY A 189 5.73 -14.20 21.00
N ASN A 190 5.09 -14.16 19.84
CA ASN A 190 5.71 -13.71 18.61
C ASN A 190 4.74 -12.84 17.81
N PHE A 191 5.29 -11.86 17.10
CA PHE A 191 4.57 -11.12 16.07
C PHE A 191 5.05 -11.56 14.68
N ASP A 192 4.14 -11.63 13.73
CA ASP A 192 4.50 -11.80 12.33
C ASP A 192 5.10 -10.51 11.74
N THR A 193 5.48 -10.55 10.47
CA THR A 193 6.08 -9.40 9.77
C THR A 193 5.12 -8.22 9.55
N ASN A 194 3.82 -8.42 9.72
CA ASN A 194 2.79 -7.39 9.59
C ASN A 194 2.43 -6.77 10.96
N GLY A 195 2.97 -7.31 12.05
CA GLY A 195 2.72 -6.84 13.41
C GLY A 195 1.50 -7.45 14.08
N TYR A 196 0.98 -8.58 13.58
CA TYR A 196 -0.07 -9.33 14.25
C TYR A 196 0.50 -10.42 15.15
N CYS A 197 -0.20 -10.72 16.25
CA CYS A 197 0.15 -11.87 17.10
C CYS A 197 0.19 -13.15 16.26
N ASP A 198 1.24 -13.93 16.38
CA ASP A 198 1.43 -15.14 15.60
C ASP A 198 2.12 -16.24 16.43
N GLY A 199 1.83 -17.49 16.10
CA GLY A 199 2.30 -18.64 16.84
C GLY A 199 1.74 -18.71 18.26
N GLN A 200 2.43 -19.43 19.13
CA GLN A 200 1.97 -19.65 20.50
C GLN A 200 2.36 -18.49 21.42
N TRP A 201 1.36 -17.97 22.12
CA TRP A 201 1.51 -17.00 23.19
C TRP A 201 1.27 -17.68 24.52
N VAL A 202 2.18 -17.46 25.47
CA VAL A 202 2.13 -18.04 26.82
C VAL A 202 2.11 -16.92 27.84
N VAL A 203 1.16 -16.98 28.75
CA VAL A 203 1.02 -16.07 29.87
C VAL A 203 1.05 -16.87 31.16
N ASN A 204 2.14 -16.76 31.89
CA ASN A 204 2.32 -17.37 33.20
C ASN A 204 2.08 -16.34 34.30
N THR A 205 1.29 -16.72 35.29
CA THR A 205 1.14 -16.05 36.59
C THR A 205 1.55 -17.03 37.68
N ASP A 206 1.49 -16.61 38.94
CA ASP A 206 1.81 -17.50 40.08
C ASP A 206 0.79 -18.66 40.21
N VAL A 207 -0.43 -18.48 39.70
CA VAL A 207 -1.54 -19.44 39.86
C VAL A 207 -1.94 -20.13 38.56
N ASN A 208 -1.83 -19.45 37.42
CA ASN A 208 -2.37 -19.91 36.14
C ASN A 208 -1.36 -19.76 35.00
N GLN A 209 -1.43 -20.67 34.03
CA GLN A 209 -0.80 -20.58 32.73
C GLN A 209 -1.86 -20.56 31.64
N GLU A 210 -1.91 -19.49 30.88
CA GLU A 210 -2.69 -19.41 29.65
C GLU A 210 -1.78 -19.63 28.44
N THR A 211 -2.22 -20.45 27.50
CA THR A 211 -1.59 -20.69 26.20
C THR A 211 -2.60 -20.41 25.11
N THR A 212 -2.25 -19.50 24.20
CA THR A 212 -3.11 -19.07 23.10
C THR A 212 -2.35 -19.19 21.79
N ASP A 213 -2.86 -20.01 20.88
CA ASP A 213 -2.28 -20.18 19.55
C ASP A 213 -2.90 -19.16 18.60
N TYR A 214 -2.06 -18.30 18.04
CA TYR A 214 -2.45 -17.28 17.08
C TYR A 214 -1.99 -17.62 15.66
N LYS A 215 -2.77 -17.17 14.67
CA LYS A 215 -2.33 -17.10 13.28
C LYS A 215 -2.74 -15.75 12.70
N HIS A 216 -1.75 -14.91 12.35
CA HIS A 216 -1.98 -13.57 11.80
C HIS A 216 -3.04 -12.76 12.60
N GLY A 217 -2.92 -12.80 13.93
CA GLY A 217 -3.77 -12.09 14.88
C GLY A 217 -5.04 -12.82 15.30
N LEU A 218 -5.46 -13.88 14.62
CA LEU A 218 -6.66 -14.66 14.97
C LEU A 218 -6.33 -15.73 16.00
N VAL A 219 -7.14 -15.84 17.05
CA VAL A 219 -7.07 -16.96 18.01
C VAL A 219 -7.58 -18.23 17.35
N ILE A 220 -6.77 -19.28 17.36
CA ILE A 220 -7.07 -20.62 16.84
C ILE A 220 -7.44 -21.58 17.97
N ASN A 221 -6.79 -21.45 19.12
CA ASN A 221 -6.99 -22.28 20.29
C ASN A 221 -6.53 -21.53 21.53
N ARG A 222 -7.23 -21.69 22.65
CA ARG A 222 -6.83 -21.11 23.94
C ARG A 222 -7.08 -22.10 25.06
N VAL A 223 -6.08 -22.27 25.92
CA VAL A 223 -6.13 -23.17 27.08
C VAL A 223 -5.60 -22.44 28.30
N ASN A 224 -6.38 -22.45 29.38
CA ASN A 224 -5.98 -21.96 30.68
C ASN A 224 -5.82 -23.13 31.64
N ARG A 225 -4.67 -23.22 32.32
CA ARG A 225 -4.34 -24.28 33.27
C ARG A 225 -3.95 -23.72 34.62
N SER A 226 -4.30 -24.45 35.67
CA SER A 226 -3.78 -24.23 37.02
C SER A 226 -2.31 -24.65 37.06
N MET A 227 -1.44 -23.76 37.54
CA MET A 227 0.00 -24.01 37.68
C MET A 227 0.32 -25.08 38.73
N PRO A 228 -0.33 -25.13 39.91
CA PRO A 228 -0.02 -26.14 40.93
C PRO A 228 -0.25 -27.61 40.51
N ASN A 229 -1.30 -27.89 39.73
CA ASN A 229 -1.73 -29.26 39.44
C ASN A 229 -1.88 -29.57 37.94
N GLY A 230 -1.75 -28.59 37.05
CA GLY A 230 -1.88 -28.75 35.60
C GLY A 230 -3.31 -28.91 35.09
N GLU A 231 -4.31 -28.77 35.96
CA GLU A 231 -5.73 -28.92 35.62
C GLU A 231 -6.17 -27.86 34.61
N ILE A 232 -6.92 -28.27 33.58
CA ILE A 232 -7.50 -27.35 32.60
C ILE A 232 -8.68 -26.63 33.25
N LEU A 233 -8.53 -25.33 33.47
CA LEU A 233 -9.56 -24.47 34.03
C LEU A 233 -10.54 -23.99 32.96
N GLU A 234 -10.02 -23.69 31.77
CA GLU A 234 -10.81 -23.17 30.65
C GLU A 234 -10.17 -23.62 29.33
N LYS A 235 -11.01 -23.92 28.34
CA LYS A 235 -10.57 -24.25 26.99
C LYS A 235 -11.54 -23.64 25.98
N GLU A 236 -11.02 -22.75 25.13
CA GLU A 236 -11.75 -22.20 23.99
C GLU A 236 -11.35 -22.98 22.74
N VAL A 237 -12.32 -23.66 22.14
CA VAL A 237 -12.14 -24.45 20.91
C VAL A 237 -13.21 -24.02 19.94
N ASP A 238 -12.81 -23.38 18.83
CA ASP A 238 -13.71 -23.17 17.71
C ASP A 238 -14.11 -24.52 17.11
N ASP A 239 -15.31 -24.60 16.53
CA ASP A 239 -15.63 -25.73 15.65
C ASP A 239 -14.68 -25.79 14.44
N GLU A 240 -14.54 -26.97 13.83
CA GLU A 240 -13.57 -27.17 12.75
C GLU A 240 -13.85 -26.31 11.51
N ALA A 241 -15.11 -25.89 11.27
CA ALA A 241 -15.44 -25.01 10.15
C ALA A 241 -14.96 -23.58 10.40
N LEU A 242 -15.25 -23.01 11.58
CA LEU A 242 -14.77 -21.68 11.97
C LEU A 242 -13.23 -21.63 12.06
N LYS A 243 -12.63 -22.69 12.63
CA LYS A 243 -11.16 -22.83 12.67
C LYS A 243 -10.55 -22.86 11.28
N SER A 244 -11.12 -23.64 10.36
CA SER A 244 -10.67 -23.70 8.96
C SER A 244 -10.81 -22.35 8.26
N LEU A 245 -11.92 -21.64 8.49
CA LEU A 245 -12.15 -20.29 7.97
C LEU A 245 -11.09 -19.30 8.47
N LYS A 246 -10.83 -19.27 9.79
CA LYS A 246 -9.76 -18.45 10.39
C LYS A 246 -8.40 -18.75 9.78
N ILE A 247 -8.05 -20.04 9.63
CA ILE A 247 -6.76 -20.46 9.05
C ILE A 247 -6.61 -20.03 7.59
N ASN A 248 -7.66 -20.18 6.78
CA ASN A 248 -7.66 -19.79 5.38
C ASN A 248 -7.55 -18.27 5.23
N PHE A 249 -8.31 -17.50 6.03
CA PHE A 249 -8.23 -16.03 6.02
C PHE A 249 -6.86 -15.54 6.48
N ALA A 250 -6.35 -16.07 7.60
CA ALA A 250 -5.03 -15.73 8.13
C ALA A 250 -3.87 -16.09 7.20
N SER A 251 -4.05 -17.06 6.30
CA SER A 251 -3.04 -17.42 5.29
C SER A 251 -3.21 -16.70 3.95
N GLY A 252 -4.21 -15.83 3.81
CA GLY A 252 -4.52 -15.15 2.56
C GLY A 252 -5.09 -16.06 1.47
N LYS A 253 -5.59 -17.25 1.83
CA LYS A 253 -6.28 -18.15 0.89
C LYS A 253 -7.70 -17.69 0.58
N ILE A 254 -8.31 -16.98 1.53
CA ILE A 254 -9.56 -16.26 1.30
C ILE A 254 -9.37 -14.79 1.65
N ASP A 255 -10.07 -13.91 0.94
CA ASP A 255 -10.04 -12.48 1.17
C ASP A 255 -11.16 -11.98 2.11
N LEU A 256 -11.27 -10.66 2.30
CA LEU A 256 -12.30 -10.04 3.14
C LEU A 256 -13.72 -10.22 2.56
N SER A 257 -13.86 -10.28 1.24
CA SER A 257 -15.16 -10.45 0.58
C SER A 257 -15.67 -11.88 0.76
N GLU A 258 -14.79 -12.87 0.64
CA GLU A 258 -15.07 -14.28 0.91
C GLU A 258 -15.35 -14.52 2.39
N LEU A 259 -14.58 -13.89 3.29
CA LEU A 259 -14.86 -13.91 4.74
C LEU A 259 -16.25 -13.31 5.04
N LYS A 260 -16.57 -12.17 4.41
CA LYS A 260 -17.89 -11.54 4.51
C LYS A 260 -18.96 -12.51 4.01
N ASN A 261 -18.83 -13.07 2.80
CA ASN A 261 -19.76 -14.08 2.27
C ASN A 261 -19.98 -15.29 3.21
N ALA A 262 -18.97 -15.67 3.99
CA ALA A 262 -19.06 -16.73 4.99
C ALA A 262 -19.81 -16.34 6.28
N GLY A 263 -20.33 -15.11 6.40
CA GLY A 263 -21.05 -14.65 7.60
C GLY A 263 -20.17 -13.93 8.61
N TYR A 264 -18.98 -13.45 8.23
CA TYR A 264 -18.04 -12.88 9.19
C TYR A 264 -17.41 -11.56 8.73
N THR A 265 -17.20 -10.66 9.68
CA THR A 265 -16.34 -9.50 9.52
C THR A 265 -15.15 -9.62 10.46
N THR A 266 -14.13 -8.77 10.27
CA THR A 266 -12.98 -8.71 11.17
C THR A 266 -12.84 -7.33 11.77
N ASN A 267 -12.43 -7.29 13.03
CA ASN A 267 -11.99 -6.07 13.69
C ASN A 267 -10.61 -6.28 14.32
N GLU A 268 -9.82 -5.22 14.31
CA GLU A 268 -8.48 -5.21 14.88
C GLU A 268 -8.48 -4.50 16.23
N THR A 269 -7.76 -5.07 17.18
CA THR A 269 -7.56 -4.47 18.51
C THR A 269 -6.09 -4.57 18.88
N ASN A 270 -5.55 -3.51 19.47
CA ASN A 270 -4.18 -3.52 19.94
C ASN A 270 -4.08 -4.28 21.27
N VAL A 271 -3.21 -5.27 21.38
CA VAL A 271 -3.07 -6.10 22.59
C VAL A 271 -2.57 -5.31 23.81
N PHE A 272 -2.03 -4.10 23.59
CA PHE A 272 -1.55 -3.22 24.64
C PHE A 272 -2.60 -2.20 25.10
N SER A 273 -3.75 -2.06 24.41
CA SER A 273 -4.81 -1.14 24.84
C SER A 273 -5.50 -1.57 26.15
N ASN A 274 -5.45 -2.86 26.49
CA ASN A 274 -6.10 -3.43 27.67
C ASN A 274 -5.23 -3.37 28.95
N LYS A 275 -4.31 -2.38 29.06
CA LYS A 275 -3.41 -2.16 30.21
C LYS A 275 -2.49 -3.33 30.58
N LEU A 276 -2.24 -4.25 29.65
CA LEU A 276 -1.41 -5.44 29.87
C LEU A 276 0.05 -5.08 30.24
N LEU A 277 0.54 -3.99 29.66
CA LEU A 277 1.73 -3.26 30.04
C LEU A 277 1.51 -1.80 29.65
N ASP A 278 1.82 -0.87 30.56
CA ASP A 278 1.85 0.54 30.19
C ASP A 278 3.16 0.83 29.45
N PHE A 279 3.08 0.83 28.12
CA PHE A 279 4.24 1.10 27.26
C PHE A 279 4.77 2.53 27.43
N LYS A 280 3.91 3.50 27.78
CA LYS A 280 4.32 4.88 28.07
C LYS A 280 5.15 4.95 29.34
N GLU A 281 4.82 4.16 30.36
CA GLU A 281 5.58 4.09 31.61
C GLU A 281 6.78 3.13 31.57
N THR A 282 6.99 2.44 30.44
CA THR A 282 8.12 1.53 30.23
C THR A 282 8.98 2.00 29.08
N ILE A 283 8.99 1.31 27.94
CA ILE A 283 9.98 1.55 26.87
C ILE A 283 9.81 2.89 26.15
N PHE A 284 8.63 3.52 26.23
CA PHE A 284 8.34 4.85 25.67
C PHE A 284 8.29 5.95 26.74
N ASN A 285 8.88 5.73 27.91
CA ASN A 285 8.92 6.75 28.96
C ASN A 285 9.79 7.93 28.54
N ASN A 286 9.16 9.05 28.18
CA ASN A 286 9.88 10.24 27.73
C ASN A 286 10.74 10.86 28.84
N THR A 287 10.26 10.82 30.10
CA THR A 287 11.00 11.31 31.25
C THR A 287 12.29 10.52 31.45
N ASP A 288 12.25 9.20 31.30
CA ASP A 288 13.41 8.33 31.48
C ASP A 288 14.35 8.36 30.26
N PHE A 289 13.81 8.37 29.03
CA PHE A 289 14.61 8.15 27.81
C PHE A 289 14.76 9.36 26.87
N MET A 290 14.16 10.50 27.23
CA MET A 290 14.43 11.80 26.61
C MET A 290 14.09 11.88 25.12
N TYR A 291 13.08 11.12 24.68
CA TYR A 291 12.69 11.04 23.27
C TYR A 291 12.38 12.41 22.67
N SER A 292 11.69 13.29 23.41
CA SER A 292 11.32 14.64 22.96
C SER A 292 12.50 15.63 22.83
N THR A 293 13.69 15.29 23.34
CA THR A 293 14.87 16.19 23.32
C THR A 293 16.04 15.65 22.53
N ILE A 294 16.29 14.33 22.53
CA ILE A 294 17.35 13.73 21.72
C ILE A 294 16.92 13.69 20.24
N LEU A 295 15.64 13.43 19.98
CA LEU A 295 15.02 13.30 18.65
C LEU A 295 15.68 12.22 17.77
N GLY A 296 15.31 12.16 16.50
CA GLY A 296 15.85 11.24 15.48
C GLY A 296 15.20 9.87 15.43
N ASP A 297 14.19 9.63 16.26
CA ASP A 297 13.23 8.54 16.09
C ASP A 297 12.06 9.07 15.24
N LYS A 298 11.76 8.41 14.11
CA LYS A 298 10.73 8.87 13.16
C LYS A 298 9.32 8.52 13.60
N LEU A 299 9.16 7.59 14.55
CA LEU A 299 7.86 7.16 15.06
C LEU A 299 7.54 7.80 16.41
N ILE A 300 8.38 8.73 16.87
CA ILE A 300 8.14 9.51 18.07
C ILE A 300 8.10 10.98 17.71
N GLU A 301 6.91 11.55 17.81
CA GLU A 301 6.69 12.98 17.61
C GLU A 301 6.59 13.68 18.95
N ARG A 302 7.03 14.93 18.99
CA ARG A 302 6.87 15.77 20.16
C ARG A 302 5.47 16.39 20.14
N GLU A 303 4.71 16.18 21.21
CA GLU A 303 3.39 16.81 21.40
C GLU A 303 3.43 17.71 22.64
N GLY A 304 3.70 19.00 22.43
CA GLY A 304 3.92 19.96 23.52
C GLY A 304 5.03 19.49 24.47
N ASP A 305 4.60 19.09 25.67
CA ASP A 305 5.46 18.62 26.76
C ASP A 305 5.62 17.08 26.78
N GLY A 306 4.80 16.37 26.02
CA GLY A 306 4.79 14.92 25.90
C GLY A 306 5.39 14.39 24.59
N ILE A 307 5.10 13.12 24.33
CA ILE A 307 5.39 12.47 23.05
C ILE A 307 4.15 11.73 22.55
N SER A 308 4.04 11.66 21.23
CA SER A 308 3.17 10.72 20.53
C SER A 308 4.00 9.65 19.87
N VAL A 309 3.47 8.44 19.88
CA VAL A 309 4.17 7.19 19.57
C VAL A 309 3.35 6.50 18.48
N GLN A 310 3.86 6.53 17.25
CA GLN A 310 3.19 6.01 16.04
C GLN A 310 3.68 4.61 15.66
N TYR A 311 3.98 3.78 16.66
CA TYR A 311 4.50 2.45 16.41
C TYR A 311 3.38 1.53 15.91
N ASN A 312 3.69 0.81 14.84
CA ASN A 312 2.75 -0.07 14.17
C ASN A 312 2.92 -1.52 14.66
N GLY A 313 1.81 -2.23 14.77
CA GLY A 313 1.76 -3.63 15.21
C GLY A 313 1.24 -3.79 16.63
N GLY A 314 1.31 -5.02 17.13
CA GLY A 314 0.71 -5.35 18.42
C GLY A 314 -0.77 -5.64 18.28
N TYR A 315 -1.21 -6.14 17.13
CA TYR A 315 -2.61 -6.31 16.83
C TYR A 315 -3.04 -7.77 16.94
N MET A 316 -4.26 -7.94 17.45
CA MET A 316 -5.03 -9.15 17.30
C MET A 316 -6.27 -8.85 16.46
N ARG A 317 -6.75 -9.87 15.76
CA ARG A 317 -7.98 -9.84 14.98
C ARG A 317 -9.04 -10.67 15.68
N ARG A 318 -10.27 -10.19 15.65
CA ARG A 318 -11.43 -10.97 16.06
C ARG A 318 -12.38 -11.08 14.86
N LEU A 319 -12.88 -12.29 14.64
CA LEU A 319 -14.01 -12.49 13.73
C LEU A 319 -15.30 -12.18 14.48
N LYS A 320 -16.17 -11.42 13.86
CA LYS A 320 -17.51 -11.13 14.36
C LYS A 320 -18.53 -11.70 13.37
N PRO A 321 -19.51 -12.48 13.83
CA PRO A 321 -20.64 -12.85 13.00
C PRO A 321 -21.26 -11.60 12.39
N PHE A 322 -21.59 -11.69 11.11
CA PHE A 322 -22.26 -10.67 10.34
C PHE A 322 -23.55 -11.26 9.83
N GLU A 323 -24.67 -10.74 10.33
CA GLU A 323 -25.98 -11.19 9.91
C GLU A 323 -26.32 -10.57 8.55
N PHE A 324 -26.55 -11.43 7.57
CA PHE A 324 -27.08 -11.01 6.28
C PHE A 324 -28.59 -11.11 6.29
N ILE A 325 -29.23 -10.16 5.61
CA ILE A 325 -30.63 -10.35 5.23
C ILE A 325 -30.72 -11.53 4.26
N ASN A 326 -31.79 -12.32 4.37
CA ASN A 326 -32.09 -13.34 3.38
C ASN A 326 -32.83 -12.67 2.23
N LEU A 327 -32.12 -12.28 1.18
CA LEU A 327 -32.73 -11.60 0.03
C LEU A 327 -33.88 -12.39 -0.60
N LYS A 328 -33.81 -13.73 -0.57
CA LYS A 328 -34.88 -14.58 -1.12
C LYS A 328 -36.19 -14.52 -0.32
N SER A 329 -36.18 -13.94 0.87
CA SER A 329 -37.40 -13.64 1.63
C SER A 329 -37.81 -12.16 1.57
N GLU A 330 -37.02 -11.30 0.93
CA GLU A 330 -37.38 -9.89 0.77
C GLU A 330 -38.33 -9.70 -0.41
N GLN A 331 -39.50 -9.12 -0.13
CA GLN A 331 -40.58 -8.99 -1.13
C GLN A 331 -40.14 -8.18 -2.35
N ASP A 332 -39.40 -7.08 -2.15
CA ASP A 332 -38.92 -6.25 -3.26
C ASP A 332 -37.94 -7.01 -4.17
N TYR A 333 -37.10 -7.89 -3.61
CA TYR A 333 -36.20 -8.73 -4.40
C TYR A 333 -36.96 -9.82 -5.16
N ILE A 334 -37.94 -10.47 -4.53
CA ILE A 334 -38.81 -11.46 -5.19
C ILE A 334 -39.55 -10.81 -6.37
N ASP A 335 -40.12 -9.62 -6.15
CA ASP A 335 -40.82 -8.86 -7.19
C ASP A 335 -39.86 -8.40 -8.31
N ALA A 336 -38.61 -8.08 -7.98
CA ALA A 336 -37.57 -7.75 -8.95
C ALA A 336 -37.25 -8.95 -9.85
N GLU A 337 -37.03 -10.14 -9.27
CA GLU A 337 -36.78 -11.38 -10.01
C GLU A 337 -37.95 -11.74 -10.94
N HIS A 338 -39.19 -11.67 -10.43
CA HIS A 338 -40.39 -11.91 -11.22
C HIS A 338 -40.51 -10.92 -12.38
N SER A 339 -40.26 -9.63 -12.13
CA SER A 339 -40.30 -8.59 -13.17
C SER A 339 -39.21 -8.80 -14.22
N PHE A 340 -38.01 -9.18 -13.79
CA PHE A 340 -36.88 -9.48 -14.67
C PHE A 340 -37.17 -10.67 -15.58
N GLN A 341 -37.72 -11.76 -15.02
CA GLN A 341 -38.12 -12.95 -15.78
C GLN A 341 -39.28 -12.69 -16.75
N ALA A 342 -40.19 -11.78 -16.38
CA ALA A 342 -41.28 -11.33 -17.25
C ALA A 342 -40.84 -10.32 -18.34
N ASN A 343 -39.54 -10.00 -18.45
CA ASN A 343 -38.99 -8.95 -19.32
C ASN A 343 -39.57 -7.54 -19.05
N ASN A 344 -40.08 -7.29 -17.84
CA ASN A 344 -40.50 -5.95 -17.39
C ASN A 344 -39.30 -5.23 -16.75
N PHE A 345 -38.36 -4.82 -17.60
CA PHE A 345 -37.04 -4.33 -17.17
C PHE A 345 -37.09 -3.02 -16.39
N ASP A 346 -37.99 -2.09 -16.72
CA ASP A 346 -38.15 -0.82 -15.99
C ASP A 346 -38.52 -1.08 -14.52
N ARG A 347 -39.49 -1.99 -14.29
CA ARG A 347 -39.92 -2.38 -12.94
C ARG A 347 -38.83 -3.17 -12.22
N ALA A 348 -38.16 -4.10 -12.91
CA ALA A 348 -37.07 -4.88 -12.33
C ALA A 348 -35.92 -3.98 -11.85
N LYS A 349 -35.50 -3.01 -12.68
CA LYS A 349 -34.46 -2.04 -12.37
C LYS A 349 -34.80 -1.21 -11.13
N LEU A 350 -36.00 -0.62 -11.10
CA LEU A 350 -36.47 0.16 -9.96
C LEU A 350 -36.42 -0.64 -8.65
N LEU A 351 -36.85 -1.90 -8.67
CA LEU A 351 -36.89 -2.76 -7.49
C LEU A 351 -35.48 -3.23 -7.06
N TYR A 352 -34.61 -3.61 -8.00
CA TYR A 352 -33.21 -3.93 -7.67
C TYR A 352 -32.47 -2.73 -7.07
N GLU A 353 -32.62 -1.53 -7.66
CA GLU A 353 -32.02 -0.31 -7.13
C GLU A 353 -32.56 0.04 -5.73
N LYS A 354 -33.86 -0.21 -5.48
CA LYS A 354 -34.46 -0.06 -4.15
C LYS A 354 -33.84 -1.02 -3.14
N VAL A 355 -33.72 -2.31 -3.48
CA VAL A 355 -33.09 -3.34 -2.64
C VAL A 355 -31.64 -2.96 -2.31
N LEU A 356 -30.87 -2.51 -3.31
CA LEU A 356 -29.51 -2.03 -3.09
C LEU A 356 -29.49 -0.85 -2.13
N LYS A 357 -30.34 0.16 -2.34
CA LYS A 357 -30.39 1.36 -1.49
C LYS A 357 -30.78 1.05 -0.04
N GLU A 358 -31.73 0.16 0.19
CA GLU A 358 -32.25 -0.15 1.52
C GLU A 358 -31.36 -1.15 2.28
N HIS A 359 -30.58 -1.98 1.57
CA HIS A 359 -29.88 -3.12 2.18
C HIS A 359 -28.40 -3.28 1.81
N GLU A 360 -27.77 -2.34 1.11
CA GLU A 360 -26.38 -2.44 0.59
C GLU A 360 -25.38 -3.04 1.59
N ASN A 361 -25.48 -2.63 2.86
CA ASN A 361 -24.53 -3.01 3.89
C ASN A 361 -24.75 -4.42 4.45
N VAL A 362 -25.98 -4.96 4.35
CA VAL A 362 -26.45 -6.20 4.97
C VAL A 362 -26.79 -7.31 3.96
N VAL A 363 -26.52 -7.09 2.67
CA VAL A 363 -26.60 -8.11 1.61
C VAL A 363 -25.25 -8.82 1.44
N ARG A 364 -25.26 -10.12 1.08
CA ARG A 364 -24.02 -10.85 0.82
C ARG A 364 -23.32 -10.30 -0.43
N PRO A 365 -21.98 -10.14 -0.42
CA PRO A 365 -21.24 -9.71 -1.61
C PRO A 365 -21.56 -10.48 -2.90
N ILE A 366 -21.77 -11.80 -2.82
CA ILE A 366 -22.14 -12.60 -3.99
C ILE A 366 -23.53 -12.25 -4.54
N GLU A 367 -24.48 -11.92 -3.67
CA GLU A 367 -25.84 -11.52 -4.08
C GLU A 367 -25.84 -10.08 -4.63
N LEU A 368 -25.03 -9.18 -4.07
CA LEU A 368 -24.79 -7.85 -4.65
C LEU A 368 -24.23 -7.96 -6.07
N THR A 369 -23.29 -8.89 -6.29
CA THR A 369 -22.70 -9.12 -7.62
C THR A 369 -23.76 -9.62 -8.62
N ASP A 370 -24.65 -10.52 -8.20
CA ASP A 370 -25.77 -10.99 -9.02
C ASP A 370 -26.73 -9.85 -9.39
N ILE A 371 -27.16 -9.04 -8.42
CA ILE A 371 -28.04 -7.88 -8.65
C ILE A 371 -27.39 -6.90 -9.64
N ASN A 372 -26.12 -6.54 -9.43
CA ASN A 372 -25.42 -5.61 -10.32
C ASN A 372 -25.29 -6.16 -11.74
N SER A 373 -25.02 -7.45 -11.91
CA SER A 373 -24.95 -8.08 -13.25
C SER A 373 -26.29 -8.04 -13.98
N LYS A 374 -27.41 -8.15 -13.25
CA LYS A 374 -28.77 -8.04 -13.81
C LYS A 374 -29.10 -6.61 -14.20
N LEU A 375 -28.70 -5.63 -13.38
CA LEU A 375 -28.82 -4.20 -13.72
C LEU A 375 -28.03 -3.83 -14.99
N GLU A 376 -26.79 -4.29 -15.10
CA GLU A 376 -25.97 -4.08 -16.32
C GLU A 376 -26.65 -4.69 -17.56
N LYS A 377 -27.25 -5.88 -17.42
CA LYS A 377 -28.00 -6.51 -18.49
C LYS A 377 -29.25 -5.70 -18.87
N ILE A 378 -30.00 -5.17 -17.90
CA ILE A 378 -31.15 -4.30 -18.18
C ILE A 378 -30.71 -3.06 -18.97
N ASP A 379 -29.66 -2.38 -18.52
CA ASP A 379 -29.14 -1.18 -19.18
C ASP A 379 -28.73 -1.47 -20.64
N SER A 380 -28.11 -2.62 -20.89
CA SER A 380 -27.74 -3.04 -22.25
C SER A 380 -28.95 -3.24 -23.17
N ILE A 381 -30.07 -3.72 -22.63
CA ILE A 381 -31.33 -3.96 -23.36
C ILE A 381 -32.04 -2.63 -23.64
N GLU A 382 -32.13 -1.74 -22.66
CA GLU A 382 -32.70 -0.39 -22.84
C GLU A 382 -31.98 0.37 -23.95
N ILE A 383 -30.64 0.35 -23.95
CA ILE A 383 -29.81 0.97 -24.99
C ILE A 383 -30.12 0.37 -26.37
N SER A 384 -30.27 -0.96 -26.45
CA SER A 384 -30.59 -1.65 -27.71
C SER A 384 -31.99 -1.32 -28.23
N LYS A 385 -32.97 -1.14 -27.33
CA LYS A 385 -34.35 -0.74 -27.68
C LYS A 385 -34.39 0.70 -28.22
N VAL A 386 -33.75 1.64 -27.53
CA VAL A 386 -33.64 3.05 -27.98
C VAL A 386 -32.94 3.14 -29.34
N ARG A 387 -31.93 2.31 -29.57
CA ARG A 387 -31.26 2.19 -30.87
C ARG A 387 -32.24 1.76 -31.96
N ASN A 388 -33.01 0.70 -31.74
CA ASN A 388 -33.95 0.18 -32.74
C ASN A 388 -35.11 1.13 -33.02
N GLU A 389 -35.62 1.84 -32.01
CA GLU A 389 -36.69 2.85 -32.16
C GLU A 389 -36.20 4.11 -32.92
N LYS A 390 -34.95 4.55 -32.68
CA LYS A 390 -34.32 5.64 -33.47
C LYS A 390 -33.97 5.22 -34.90
N LEU A 391 -33.63 3.95 -35.13
CA LEU A 391 -33.41 3.40 -36.47
C LEU A 391 -34.73 3.24 -37.26
N ALA A 392 -35.82 2.87 -36.59
CA ALA A 392 -37.14 2.72 -37.21
C ALA A 392 -37.83 4.06 -37.55
N SER A 393 -37.45 5.16 -36.89
CA SER A 393 -37.95 6.52 -37.17
C SER A 393 -37.17 7.25 -38.27
N LEU A 394 -36.19 6.61 -38.90
CA LEU A 394 -35.36 7.16 -39.99
C LEU A 394 -35.84 6.78 -41.40
N THR A 395 -37.04 6.22 -41.56
CA THR A 395 -37.62 5.94 -42.86
C THR A 395 -38.33 7.16 -43.46
N TYR A 396 -37.89 7.53 -44.67
CA TYR A 396 -38.45 8.49 -45.63
C TYR A 396 -38.24 9.99 -45.39
N LEU A 397 -37.18 10.52 -46.02
CA LEU A 397 -37.21 11.84 -46.66
C LEU A 397 -36.91 11.66 -48.16
N PRO A 398 -37.60 12.38 -49.07
CA PRO A 398 -37.50 12.15 -50.50
C PRO A 398 -36.17 12.64 -51.07
N TRP A 399 -35.68 11.83 -51.99
CA TRP A 399 -34.46 11.94 -52.80
C TRP A 399 -34.37 13.26 -53.61
N ASP A 400 -33.27 14.02 -53.44
CA ASP A 400 -32.83 15.08 -54.38
C ASP A 400 -31.61 14.54 -55.18
N PRO A 401 -31.70 14.42 -56.52
CA PRO A 401 -30.63 13.88 -57.35
C PRO A 401 -29.38 14.76 -57.45
N LYS A 402 -29.35 15.97 -56.89
CA LYS A 402 -28.24 16.92 -57.09
C LYS A 402 -27.11 16.88 -56.05
N THR A 403 -27.29 16.18 -54.93
CA THR A 403 -26.20 15.93 -53.98
C THR A 403 -26.03 14.44 -53.82
N GLY A 404 -25.14 13.86 -54.62
CA GLY A 404 -24.79 12.45 -54.51
C GLY A 404 -24.26 12.14 -53.11
N PHE A 405 -25.09 11.50 -52.29
CA PHE A 405 -24.68 10.81 -51.08
C PHE A 405 -25.49 9.53 -50.95
N THR A 406 -24.82 8.41 -51.13
CA THR A 406 -25.31 7.06 -50.85
C THR A 406 -25.27 6.81 -49.35
N LEU A 407 -26.35 6.28 -48.79
CA LEU A 407 -26.50 5.97 -47.36
C LEU A 407 -25.90 4.59 -47.01
N SER A 408 -24.74 4.59 -46.35
CA SER A 408 -24.28 3.58 -45.38
C SER A 408 -23.35 4.26 -44.34
N ASP A 409 -23.01 3.61 -43.22
CA ASP A 409 -21.88 3.94 -42.29
C ASP A 409 -21.83 5.30 -41.54
N THR A 410 -22.94 6.03 -41.38
CA THR A 410 -22.86 7.50 -41.37
C THR A 410 -22.73 8.22 -40.01
N ASN A 411 -23.01 7.65 -38.83
CA ASN A 411 -22.96 8.43 -37.57
C ASN A 411 -21.56 8.63 -36.97
N SER A 412 -20.71 7.59 -36.99
CA SER A 412 -19.32 7.68 -36.49
C SER A 412 -18.48 8.60 -37.36
N GLU A 413 -18.62 8.49 -38.68
CA GLU A 413 -17.88 9.32 -39.62
C GLU A 413 -18.33 10.78 -39.55
N ILE A 414 -19.63 11.05 -39.47
CA ILE A 414 -20.16 12.40 -39.23
C ILE A 414 -19.67 12.94 -37.89
N PHE A 415 -19.66 12.13 -36.83
CA PHE A 415 -19.16 12.53 -35.52
C PHE A 415 -17.68 12.89 -35.57
N MET A 416 -16.83 12.04 -36.16
CA MET A 416 -15.40 12.29 -36.30
C MET A 416 -15.12 13.50 -37.22
N LYS A 417 -15.80 13.62 -38.37
CA LYS A 417 -15.68 14.79 -39.26
C LYS A 417 -16.11 16.09 -38.56
N LYS A 418 -17.19 16.06 -37.77
CA LYS A 418 -17.61 17.21 -36.97
C LYS A 418 -16.62 17.51 -35.85
N MET A 419 -16.02 16.51 -35.22
CA MET A 419 -15.04 16.72 -34.16
C MET A 419 -13.75 17.34 -34.72
N TYR A 420 -13.20 16.77 -35.80
CA TYR A 420 -11.98 17.29 -36.43
C TYR A 420 -12.18 18.63 -37.14
N GLY A 421 -13.27 18.77 -37.91
CA GLY A 421 -13.54 19.98 -38.69
C GLY A 421 -13.79 21.22 -37.83
N ASN A 422 -14.07 21.03 -36.54
CA ASN A 422 -14.30 22.10 -35.56
C ASN A 422 -13.12 22.29 -34.59
N TYR A 423 -12.03 21.53 -34.72
CA TYR A 423 -10.83 21.70 -33.88
C TYR A 423 -9.80 22.60 -34.57
N ASN A 424 -9.41 23.69 -33.92
CA ASN A 424 -8.31 24.54 -34.35
C ASN A 424 -7.03 24.09 -33.63
N SER A 425 -6.08 23.56 -34.39
CA SER A 425 -4.80 23.04 -33.88
C SER A 425 -3.85 24.10 -33.36
N GLU A 426 -3.91 25.33 -33.87
CA GLU A 426 -3.07 26.45 -33.40
C GLU A 426 -3.55 26.99 -32.05
N SER A 427 -4.86 27.16 -31.89
CA SER A 427 -5.45 27.67 -30.64
C SER A 427 -5.75 26.57 -29.61
N LYS A 428 -5.56 25.29 -29.97
CA LYS A 428 -5.95 24.12 -29.17
C LYS A 428 -7.38 24.22 -28.63
N ASN A 429 -8.30 24.66 -29.49
CA ASN A 429 -9.68 24.89 -29.08
C ASN A 429 -10.63 24.27 -30.10
N SER A 430 -11.68 23.64 -29.61
CA SER A 430 -12.74 23.11 -30.44
C SER A 430 -14.02 23.89 -30.24
N THR A 431 -14.70 24.24 -31.33
CA THR A 431 -16.10 24.68 -31.26
C THR A 431 -17.07 23.50 -31.10
N PHE A 432 -16.56 22.27 -31.11
CA PHE A 432 -17.35 21.07 -30.89
C PHE A 432 -17.74 20.93 -29.41
N GLN A 433 -19.06 20.96 -29.17
CA GLN A 433 -19.66 20.76 -27.85
C GLN A 433 -20.46 19.46 -27.84
N CYS A 434 -20.18 18.58 -26.87
CA CYS A 434 -20.95 17.34 -26.67
C CYS A 434 -21.74 17.42 -25.37
N LYS A 435 -23.08 17.48 -25.46
CA LYS A 435 -23.96 17.50 -24.28
C LYS A 435 -24.18 16.11 -23.66
N ASP A 436 -24.04 15.07 -24.48
CA ASP A 436 -24.34 13.69 -24.08
C ASP A 436 -23.25 12.74 -24.57
N LEU A 437 -22.41 12.29 -23.64
CA LEU A 437 -21.31 11.36 -23.91
C LEU A 437 -21.78 9.91 -24.06
N THR A 438 -23.07 9.59 -23.86
CA THR A 438 -23.58 8.25 -24.15
C THR A 438 -23.40 7.89 -25.64
N ILE A 439 -23.34 8.90 -26.51
CA ILE A 439 -22.98 8.70 -27.93
C ILE A 439 -21.58 8.10 -28.11
N LEU A 440 -20.63 8.40 -27.21
CA LEU A 440 -19.29 7.84 -27.24
C LEU A 440 -19.27 6.37 -26.81
N LYS A 441 -20.14 5.98 -25.87
CA LYS A 441 -20.33 4.57 -25.47
C LYS A 441 -20.89 3.73 -26.62
N ALA A 442 -21.75 4.31 -27.47
CA ALA A 442 -22.26 3.63 -28.66
C ALA A 442 -21.14 3.22 -29.64
N PHE A 443 -20.03 3.98 -29.71
CA PHE A 443 -18.86 3.64 -30.53
C PHE A 443 -17.95 2.55 -29.95
N SER A 444 -18.08 2.22 -28.65
CA SER A 444 -17.29 1.16 -28.01
C SER A 444 -17.87 -0.25 -28.16
N LEU A 445 -19.12 -0.38 -28.61
CA LEU A 445 -19.91 -1.62 -28.58
C LEU A 445 -20.08 -2.33 -29.93
N THR A 446 -19.52 -1.79 -31.03
CA THR A 446 -19.66 -2.41 -32.35
C THR A 446 -18.60 -3.50 -32.56
N GLU A 447 -19.01 -4.77 -32.48
CA GLU A 447 -18.15 -5.92 -32.81
C GLU A 447 -18.06 -6.23 -34.31
N THR A 448 -18.92 -5.63 -35.15
CA THR A 448 -19.00 -5.99 -36.57
C THR A 448 -18.33 -4.96 -37.48
N SER A 449 -17.19 -5.39 -38.04
CA SER A 449 -16.73 -5.24 -39.45
C SER A 449 -16.73 -3.84 -40.09
N TYR A 450 -15.52 -3.38 -40.45
CA TYR A 450 -15.19 -2.28 -41.40
C TYR A 450 -15.30 -0.82 -40.94
N PHE A 451 -15.31 -0.54 -39.63
CA PHE A 451 -14.91 0.79 -39.17
C PHE A 451 -13.39 0.89 -39.04
N SER A 452 -12.83 1.89 -39.71
CA SER A 452 -11.46 2.37 -39.57
C SER A 452 -11.15 2.97 -38.20
N SER A 453 -12.05 2.95 -37.22
CA SER A 453 -11.81 3.51 -35.89
C SER A 453 -12.67 2.83 -34.83
N LYS A 454 -12.09 2.38 -33.71
CA LYS A 454 -12.77 1.76 -32.55
C LYS A 454 -12.41 2.47 -31.26
N VAL A 455 -13.38 2.80 -30.40
CA VAL A 455 -13.08 3.25 -29.03
C VAL A 455 -12.61 2.05 -28.24
N VAL A 456 -11.37 2.09 -27.79
CA VAL A 456 -10.71 0.98 -27.10
C VAL A 456 -10.74 1.18 -25.60
N CYS A 457 -10.72 2.45 -25.16
CA CYS A 457 -10.75 2.80 -23.75
C CYS A 457 -11.37 4.18 -23.53
N MET A 458 -12.13 4.34 -22.45
CA MET A 458 -12.65 5.63 -22.00
C MET A 458 -12.62 5.70 -20.47
N GLY A 459 -12.28 6.86 -19.90
CA GLY A 459 -12.26 7.05 -18.46
C GLY A 459 -12.02 8.50 -18.07
N THR A 460 -12.15 8.81 -16.78
CA THR A 460 -11.84 10.13 -16.22
C THR A 460 -10.53 10.07 -15.46
N ALA A 461 -9.76 11.15 -15.53
CA ALA A 461 -8.56 11.30 -14.72
C ALA A 461 -8.31 12.75 -14.36
N ASN A 462 -7.82 12.96 -13.14
CA ASN A 462 -7.42 14.27 -12.66
C ASN A 462 -5.95 14.51 -13.03
N VAL A 463 -5.71 15.42 -13.96
CA VAL A 463 -4.36 15.77 -14.42
C VAL A 463 -4.14 17.25 -14.14
N LYS A 464 -3.13 17.57 -13.35
CA LYS A 464 -2.79 18.96 -12.97
C LYS A 464 -3.98 19.76 -12.42
N ASN A 465 -4.82 19.13 -11.58
CA ASN A 465 -6.04 19.69 -10.99
C ASN A 465 -7.21 19.90 -11.96
N GLU A 466 -7.16 19.32 -13.16
CA GLU A 466 -8.26 19.34 -14.11
C GLU A 466 -8.88 17.94 -14.23
N ASN A 467 -10.20 17.85 -14.07
CA ASN A 467 -10.95 16.62 -14.32
C ASN A 467 -11.18 16.50 -15.83
N LEU A 468 -10.36 15.67 -16.47
CA LEU A 468 -10.43 15.42 -17.90
C LEU A 468 -11.06 14.05 -18.16
N LEU A 469 -11.90 13.97 -19.19
CA LEU A 469 -12.37 12.72 -19.77
C LEU A 469 -11.45 12.36 -20.93
N TYR A 470 -11.01 11.11 -20.98
CA TYR A 470 -10.12 10.59 -22.01
C TYR A 470 -10.85 9.55 -22.85
N VAL A 471 -10.64 9.62 -24.16
CA VAL A 471 -11.12 8.60 -25.10
C VAL A 471 -9.94 8.16 -25.95
N LEU A 472 -9.57 6.89 -25.82
CA LEU A 472 -8.56 6.26 -26.66
C LEU A 472 -9.28 5.55 -27.82
N LEU A 473 -9.07 6.08 -29.01
CA LEU A 473 -9.55 5.54 -30.27
C LEU A 473 -8.38 4.88 -31.00
N ALA A 474 -8.61 3.70 -31.54
CA ALA A 474 -7.66 3.10 -32.47
C ALA A 474 -8.20 3.16 -33.87
N VAL A 475 -7.41 3.73 -34.77
CA VAL A 475 -7.77 4.06 -36.14
C VAL A 475 -7.02 3.11 -37.08
N ALA A 476 -7.75 2.21 -37.75
CA ALA A 476 -7.23 1.50 -38.92
C ALA A 476 -7.32 2.40 -40.17
N PRO A 477 -6.40 2.32 -41.14
CA PRO A 477 -6.48 3.13 -42.35
C PRO A 477 -7.75 2.79 -43.18
N THR A 478 -8.47 3.81 -43.66
CA THR A 478 -9.62 3.66 -44.59
C THR A 478 -9.12 3.49 -46.04
N ASN A 479 -9.07 2.25 -46.51
CA ASN A 479 -9.21 1.75 -47.89
C ASN A 479 -8.40 2.37 -49.06
N GLY A 480 -7.86 1.47 -49.91
CA GLY A 480 -7.69 1.72 -51.34
C GLY A 480 -6.56 0.93 -52.04
N GLU A 481 -6.83 -0.32 -52.42
CA GLU A 481 -6.18 -1.05 -53.54
C GLU A 481 -4.75 -1.64 -53.43
N ASP A 482 -4.03 -1.56 -52.32
CA ASP A 482 -2.79 -2.37 -52.17
C ASP A 482 -2.60 -2.94 -50.76
N ASP A 483 -3.52 -3.84 -50.38
CA ASP A 483 -3.60 -4.58 -49.11
C ASP A 483 -2.44 -5.56 -48.84
N ARG A 484 -1.30 -5.43 -49.52
CA ARG A 484 -0.22 -6.42 -49.39
C ARG A 484 0.77 -6.15 -48.27
N PHE A 485 0.98 -4.93 -47.79
CA PHE A 485 1.84 -4.68 -46.62
C PHE A 485 1.57 -3.30 -45.96
N GLY A 486 1.21 -3.28 -44.67
CA GLY A 486 2.07 -2.56 -43.72
C GLY A 486 1.58 -1.36 -42.91
N ASP A 487 0.39 -0.80 -43.08
CA ASP A 487 0.00 0.36 -42.26
C ASP A 487 -0.65 -0.07 -40.94
N ALA A 488 0.17 -0.10 -39.88
CA ALA A 488 -0.27 -0.41 -38.53
C ALA A 488 -1.31 0.60 -38.01
N PRO A 489 -2.28 0.17 -37.19
CA PRO A 489 -3.30 1.05 -36.63
C PRO A 489 -2.67 2.21 -35.84
N LYS A 490 -3.29 3.39 -35.89
CA LYS A 490 -2.84 4.56 -35.11
C LYS A 490 -3.70 4.69 -33.86
N MET A 491 -3.10 4.91 -32.70
CA MET A 491 -3.86 5.35 -31.53
C MET A 491 -4.06 6.84 -31.54
N MET A 492 -5.25 7.26 -31.11
CA MET A 492 -5.59 8.64 -30.89
C MET A 492 -6.20 8.82 -29.52
N LEU A 493 -5.59 9.68 -28.73
CA LEU A 493 -6.12 10.07 -27.44
C LEU A 493 -6.84 11.40 -27.59
N PHE A 494 -8.12 11.44 -27.23
CA PHE A 494 -8.88 12.67 -27.10
C PHE A 494 -9.03 13.01 -25.63
N THR A 495 -8.91 14.30 -25.30
CA THR A 495 -9.10 14.82 -23.96
C THR A 495 -10.24 15.83 -23.97
N PHE A 496 -11.23 15.62 -23.11
CA PHE A 496 -12.38 16.50 -23.00
C PHE A 496 -12.40 17.14 -21.62
N GLN A 497 -12.72 18.44 -21.59
CA GLN A 497 -12.97 19.19 -20.37
C GLN A 497 -14.48 19.30 -20.17
N LYS A 498 -14.94 18.99 -18.96
CA LYS A 498 -16.34 19.14 -18.58
C LYS A 498 -16.62 20.61 -18.23
N GLU A 499 -17.59 21.19 -18.93
CA GLU A 499 -18.22 22.45 -18.57
C GLU A 499 -19.59 22.21 -17.90
N ILE A 500 -20.32 23.28 -17.58
CA ILE A 500 -21.59 23.22 -16.83
C ILE A 500 -22.60 22.25 -17.46
N ASP A 501 -22.79 22.29 -18.79
CA ASP A 501 -23.82 21.50 -19.49
C ASP A 501 -23.29 20.71 -20.71
N HIS A 502 -21.98 20.71 -20.95
CA HIS A 502 -21.37 20.06 -22.11
C HIS A 502 -19.91 19.69 -21.88
N TYR A 503 -19.34 18.93 -22.80
CA TYR A 503 -17.92 18.60 -22.86
C TYR A 503 -17.30 19.25 -24.08
N ASN A 504 -16.16 19.91 -23.87
CA ASN A 504 -15.35 20.52 -24.92
C ASN A 504 -14.13 19.66 -25.20
N LEU A 505 -13.83 19.41 -26.47
CA LEU A 505 -12.57 18.78 -26.87
C LEU A 505 -11.43 19.76 -26.60
N LYS A 506 -10.52 19.39 -25.69
CA LYS A 506 -9.38 20.20 -25.26
C LYS A 506 -8.15 19.93 -26.11
N ASP A 507 -7.80 18.67 -26.30
CA ASP A 507 -6.64 18.26 -27.07
C ASP A 507 -6.85 16.87 -27.68
N TYR A 508 -6.14 16.58 -28.77
CA TYR A 508 -5.99 15.22 -29.27
C TYR A 508 -4.53 14.95 -29.65
N VAL A 509 -4.09 13.71 -29.44
CA VAL A 509 -2.71 13.30 -29.75
C VAL A 509 -2.68 11.95 -30.45
N PHE A 510 -1.84 11.84 -31.47
CA PHE A 510 -1.60 10.61 -32.21
C PHE A 510 -0.36 9.87 -31.69
N SER A 511 -0.42 8.54 -31.69
CA SER A 511 0.75 7.67 -31.62
C SER A 511 0.60 6.53 -32.62
N PRO A 512 1.61 6.21 -33.43
CA PRO A 512 1.59 4.96 -34.21
C PRO A 512 1.59 3.76 -33.26
N LEU A 513 0.88 2.68 -33.62
CA LEU A 513 1.14 1.35 -33.11
C LEU A 513 2.04 0.61 -34.09
N ASP A 514 2.71 -0.42 -33.60
CA ASP A 514 3.56 -1.28 -34.43
C ASP A 514 2.82 -2.57 -34.88
N TYR A 515 1.59 -2.84 -34.40
CA TYR A 515 0.97 -4.17 -34.51
C TYR A 515 -0.56 -4.18 -34.73
N ILE A 516 -1.05 -5.29 -35.30
CA ILE A 516 -2.45 -5.53 -35.68
C ILE A 516 -3.12 -6.45 -34.65
N GLY A 517 -4.14 -5.93 -33.96
CA GLY A 517 -4.88 -6.65 -32.91
C GLY A 517 -4.41 -6.25 -31.52
N PHE A 518 -5.27 -5.54 -30.78
CA PHE A 518 -4.94 -5.08 -29.44
C PHE A 518 -6.16 -4.91 -28.54
N GLU A 519 -5.94 -5.12 -27.24
CA GLU A 519 -6.81 -4.64 -26.17
C GLU A 519 -6.10 -3.49 -25.46
N ALA A 520 -6.80 -2.39 -25.19
CA ALA A 520 -6.26 -1.31 -24.38
C ALA A 520 -7.07 -1.12 -23.09
N LYS A 521 -6.38 -0.95 -21.97
CA LYS A 521 -6.98 -0.66 -20.67
C LYS A 521 -6.34 0.60 -20.09
N LEU A 522 -7.15 1.45 -19.49
CA LEU A 522 -6.66 2.58 -18.70
C LEU A 522 -5.97 2.01 -17.46
N VAL A 523 -4.75 2.45 -17.21
CA VAL A 523 -4.00 2.04 -16.04
C VAL A 523 -3.49 3.28 -15.31
N ASN A 524 -3.67 3.27 -13.99
CA ASN A 524 -3.04 4.29 -13.16
C ASN A 524 -1.55 3.95 -13.04
N ILE A 525 -0.70 4.80 -13.60
CA ILE A 525 0.75 4.65 -13.55
C ILE A 525 1.39 5.59 -12.52
N GLY A 526 0.62 6.17 -11.59
CA GLY A 526 1.09 7.08 -10.55
C GLY A 526 0.32 8.41 -10.55
N THR A 527 1.05 9.50 -10.80
CA THR A 527 0.48 10.87 -10.92
C THR A 527 0.04 11.22 -12.35
N GLY A 528 0.34 10.36 -13.32
CA GLY A 528 -0.02 10.51 -14.73
C GLY A 528 -0.98 9.43 -15.22
N ILE A 529 -1.39 9.57 -16.49
CA ILE A 529 -2.28 8.60 -17.15
C ILE A 529 -1.46 7.65 -18.00
N GLY A 530 -1.68 6.36 -17.78
CA GLY A 530 -1.11 5.29 -18.59
C GLY A 530 -2.18 4.54 -19.36
N PHE A 531 -1.81 4.07 -20.54
CA PHE A 531 -2.60 3.12 -21.31
C PHE A 531 -1.78 1.86 -21.45
N LEU A 532 -2.31 0.75 -20.92
CA LEU A 532 -1.75 -0.57 -21.12
C LEU A 532 -2.41 -1.15 -22.37
N VAL A 533 -1.62 -1.35 -23.41
CA VAL A 533 -2.05 -1.94 -24.67
C VAL A 533 -1.43 -3.32 -24.77
N THR A 534 -2.26 -4.35 -24.83
CA THR A 534 -1.83 -5.69 -25.18
C THR A 534 -1.93 -5.83 -26.70
N THR A 535 -0.80 -5.96 -27.38
CA THR A 535 -0.78 -6.18 -28.84
C THR A 535 -0.47 -7.64 -29.15
N SER A 536 -1.00 -8.15 -30.26
CA SER A 536 -0.61 -9.44 -30.85
C SER A 536 0.13 -9.21 -32.16
N ASP A 537 1.29 -9.84 -32.35
CA ASP A 537 1.89 -9.94 -33.68
C ASP A 537 1.28 -11.13 -34.42
N TYR A 538 0.54 -10.87 -35.51
CA TYR A 538 -0.04 -11.90 -36.39
C TYR A 538 0.81 -12.13 -37.65
N GLY A 539 2.12 -11.98 -37.57
CA GLY A 539 3.03 -12.48 -38.61
C GLY A 539 3.18 -14.00 -38.52
N HIS A 540 2.48 -14.76 -39.37
CA HIS A 540 2.67 -16.21 -39.64
C HIS A 540 1.86 -17.25 -38.82
N GLY A 541 0.72 -16.88 -38.23
CA GLY A 541 -0.18 -17.85 -37.57
C GLY A 541 0.21 -18.19 -36.12
N GLU A 542 1.02 -17.35 -35.50
CA GLU A 542 1.58 -17.53 -34.17
C GLU A 542 1.47 -16.20 -33.40
N GLY A 543 0.63 -16.10 -32.38
CA GLY A 543 0.42 -14.84 -31.65
C GLY A 543 1.45 -14.67 -30.52
N THR A 544 2.54 -13.93 -30.76
CA THR A 544 3.32 -13.35 -29.65
C THR A 544 2.63 -12.10 -29.18
N TYR A 545 2.24 -12.07 -27.89
CA TYR A 545 1.64 -10.89 -27.29
C TYR A 545 2.70 -10.03 -26.59
N SER A 546 2.57 -8.71 -26.69
CA SER A 546 3.38 -7.76 -25.91
C SER A 546 2.52 -6.82 -25.08
N TYR A 547 3.03 -6.43 -23.92
CA TYR A 547 2.49 -5.32 -23.14
C TYR A 547 3.20 -4.04 -23.55
N GLU A 548 2.50 -3.15 -24.22
CA GLU A 548 2.95 -1.79 -24.49
C GLU A 548 2.30 -0.83 -23.49
N ILE A 549 3.08 0.12 -22.98
CA ILE A 549 2.56 1.15 -22.08
C ILE A 549 2.83 2.51 -22.69
N PHE A 550 1.75 3.27 -22.87
CA PHE A 550 1.79 4.64 -23.31
C PHE A 550 1.54 5.56 -22.12
N CYS A 551 2.34 6.59 -21.99
CA CYS A 551 2.14 7.64 -20.99
C CYS A 551 1.70 8.91 -21.69
N TYR A 552 0.69 9.57 -21.13
CA TYR A 552 0.35 10.94 -21.50
C TYR A 552 1.12 11.93 -20.63
N ASP A 553 2.12 12.60 -21.22
CA ASP A 553 2.87 13.67 -20.56
C ASP A 553 2.97 14.89 -21.49
N CYS A 554 2.66 16.07 -20.93
CA CYS A 554 2.79 17.38 -21.58
C CYS A 554 2.29 17.44 -23.04
N ASN A 555 1.07 16.97 -23.31
CA ASN A 555 0.43 16.95 -24.63
C ASN A 555 1.06 15.98 -25.63
N SER A 556 1.79 14.98 -25.16
CA SER A 556 2.30 13.90 -25.99
C SER A 556 1.86 12.54 -25.45
N LEU A 557 1.49 11.63 -26.35
CA LEU A 557 1.26 10.23 -26.04
C LEU A 557 2.49 9.46 -26.51
N SER A 558 3.32 9.02 -25.55
CA SER A 558 4.59 8.38 -25.86
C SER A 558 4.60 6.94 -25.36
N LYS A 559 5.09 6.01 -26.18
CA LYS A 559 5.39 4.65 -25.74
C LYS A 559 6.58 4.67 -24.76
N VAL A 560 6.32 4.34 -23.49
CA VAL A 560 7.31 4.39 -22.40
C VAL A 560 7.81 3.01 -21.99
N LEU A 561 7.10 1.94 -22.39
CA LEU A 561 7.50 0.56 -22.17
C LEU A 561 6.95 -0.34 -23.28
N ASN A 562 7.76 -1.30 -23.73
CA ASN A 562 7.33 -2.45 -24.52
C ASN A 562 7.92 -3.71 -23.87
N ILE A 563 7.06 -4.62 -23.45
CA ILE A 563 7.44 -5.90 -22.87
C ILE A 563 7.00 -7.01 -23.82
N VAL A 564 7.94 -7.45 -24.65
CA VAL A 564 7.74 -8.56 -25.59
C VAL A 564 7.72 -9.89 -24.83
N ASP A 565 6.88 -10.84 -25.27
CA ASP A 565 6.82 -12.22 -24.79
C ASP A 565 6.33 -12.37 -23.32
N PHE A 566 5.48 -11.45 -22.86
CA PHE A 566 4.98 -11.43 -21.47
C PHE A 566 3.48 -11.15 -21.35
N ALA A 567 2.72 -11.03 -22.44
CA ALA A 567 1.32 -10.65 -22.36
C ALA A 567 0.36 -11.84 -22.55
N GLY A 568 -0.72 -11.83 -21.75
CA GLY A 568 -1.83 -12.79 -21.83
C GLY A 568 -1.53 -14.21 -21.34
N ASP A 569 -2.60 -14.99 -21.25
CA ASP A 569 -2.54 -16.45 -21.22
C ASP A 569 -2.31 -16.93 -22.65
N ASN A 570 -1.21 -17.64 -22.88
CA ASN A 570 -0.91 -18.16 -24.20
C ASN A 570 -0.73 -19.67 -24.13
N SER A 571 -1.45 -20.37 -25.00
CA SER A 571 -1.25 -21.79 -25.24
C SER A 571 -1.16 -22.01 -26.74
N GLY A 572 -0.10 -22.70 -27.17
CA GLY A 572 0.18 -22.86 -28.59
C GLY A 572 1.16 -23.99 -28.86
N ASN A 573 1.31 -24.36 -30.13
CA ASN A 573 2.23 -25.38 -30.57
C ASN A 573 3.22 -24.77 -31.56
N TYR A 574 4.42 -24.44 -31.09
CA TYR A 574 5.44 -23.78 -31.89
C TYR A 574 6.34 -24.82 -32.53
N GLY A 575 6.22 -25.09 -33.82
CA GLY A 575 6.93 -26.15 -34.58
C GLY A 575 8.12 -26.81 -33.84
N LYS A 576 9.29 -26.18 -33.82
CA LYS A 576 10.53 -26.71 -33.19
C LYS A 576 10.65 -26.49 -31.66
N LEU A 577 9.85 -25.61 -31.05
CA LEU A 577 9.85 -25.31 -29.60
C LEU A 577 8.75 -26.06 -28.82
N GLY A 578 7.92 -26.85 -29.51
CA GLY A 578 6.87 -27.70 -28.95
C GLY A 578 5.69 -26.92 -28.33
N ARG A 579 4.81 -27.66 -27.64
CA ARG A 579 3.65 -27.10 -26.94
C ARG A 579 4.10 -26.25 -25.76
N TYR A 580 3.49 -25.08 -25.59
CA TYR A 580 3.72 -24.19 -24.46
C TYR A 580 2.39 -23.76 -23.86
N GLU A 581 2.42 -23.44 -22.57
CA GLU A 581 1.30 -22.92 -21.80
C GLU A 581 1.86 -22.01 -20.72
N TYR A 582 1.53 -20.72 -20.75
CA TYR A 582 1.99 -19.77 -19.74
C TYR A 582 0.92 -18.75 -19.38
N ASP A 583 0.90 -18.40 -18.09
CA ASP A 583 0.13 -17.32 -17.46
C ASP A 583 1.10 -16.17 -17.18
N SER A 584 0.73 -14.97 -17.64
CA SER A 584 1.52 -13.77 -17.44
C SER A 584 0.76 -12.69 -16.70
N LYS A 585 1.29 -12.26 -15.55
CA LYS A 585 0.68 -11.24 -14.68
C LYS A 585 1.49 -9.97 -14.70
N LEU A 586 0.81 -8.84 -14.85
CA LEU A 586 1.38 -7.50 -14.73
C LEU A 586 0.77 -6.81 -13.51
N LYS A 587 1.62 -6.25 -12.66
CA LYS A 587 1.22 -5.54 -11.43
C LYS A 587 1.93 -4.19 -11.34
N PHE A 588 1.16 -3.14 -11.10
CA PHE A 588 1.69 -1.83 -10.74
C PHE A 588 1.95 -1.77 -9.23
N ILE A 589 3.16 -1.36 -8.85
CA ILE A 589 3.64 -1.26 -7.47
C ILE A 589 3.78 0.22 -7.13
N ASN A 590 2.92 0.69 -6.23
CA ASN A 590 3.04 2.04 -5.68
C ASN A 590 4.27 2.12 -4.77
N THR A 591 5.31 2.83 -5.22
CA THR A 591 6.55 3.06 -4.46
C THR A 591 6.68 4.49 -3.94
N GLY A 592 5.57 5.26 -3.93
CA GLY A 592 5.57 6.68 -3.54
C GLY A 592 6.23 7.61 -4.56
N LYS A 593 6.59 7.10 -5.74
CA LYS A 593 7.14 7.87 -6.86
C LYS A 593 6.02 8.47 -7.70
N ALA A 594 6.37 9.47 -8.52
CA ALA A 594 5.46 10.05 -9.52
C ALA A 594 4.93 9.00 -10.52
N PHE A 595 5.69 7.93 -10.76
CA PHE A 595 5.27 6.78 -11.54
C PHE A 595 5.45 5.46 -10.79
N TYR A 596 4.46 4.57 -10.86
CA TYR A 596 4.52 3.24 -10.25
C TYR A 596 5.56 2.35 -10.93
N ASP A 597 6.25 1.54 -10.14
CA ASP A 597 7.11 0.48 -10.68
C ASP A 597 6.23 -0.65 -11.23
N ILE A 598 6.66 -1.35 -12.27
CA ILE A 598 5.86 -2.37 -12.95
C ILE A 598 6.52 -3.72 -12.75
N HIS A 599 5.83 -4.64 -12.11
CA HIS A 599 6.29 -6.01 -11.95
C HIS A 599 5.53 -6.91 -12.91
N VAL A 600 6.28 -7.71 -13.65
CA VAL A 600 5.72 -8.69 -14.57
C VAL A 600 6.27 -10.06 -14.23
N SER A 601 5.38 -11.05 -14.12
CA SER A 601 5.72 -12.45 -13.87
C SER A 601 5.13 -13.33 -14.95
N LYS A 602 5.89 -14.31 -15.42
CA LYS A 602 5.51 -15.34 -16.39
C LYS A 602 5.74 -16.71 -15.77
N THR A 603 4.66 -17.47 -15.61
CA THR A 603 4.69 -18.83 -15.04
C THR A 603 4.03 -19.81 -15.99
N GLY A 604 4.64 -20.97 -16.21
CA GLY A 604 4.07 -21.94 -17.13
C GLY A 604 5.00 -23.10 -17.47
N THR A 605 4.77 -23.73 -18.62
CA THR A 605 5.60 -24.80 -19.16
C THR A 605 5.87 -24.62 -20.65
N ILE A 606 7.05 -25.07 -21.09
CA ILE A 606 7.44 -25.12 -22.50
C ILE A 606 8.12 -26.45 -22.82
N MET A 607 7.82 -27.03 -23.97
CA MET A 607 8.43 -28.29 -24.40
C MET A 607 9.75 -28.09 -25.16
N ARG A 608 10.88 -28.02 -24.47
CA ARG A 608 12.20 -27.94 -25.13
C ARG A 608 12.81 -29.33 -25.32
N ASN A 609 13.16 -29.68 -26.56
CA ASN A 609 13.79 -30.96 -26.90
C ASN A 609 13.01 -32.18 -26.37
N LYS A 610 11.68 -32.20 -26.56
CA LYS A 610 10.76 -33.24 -26.05
C LYS A 610 10.71 -33.36 -24.52
N LYS A 611 11.18 -32.36 -23.76
CA LYS A 611 11.06 -32.29 -22.29
C LYS A 611 10.24 -31.07 -21.89
N ILE A 612 9.33 -31.26 -20.93
CA ILE A 612 8.59 -30.16 -20.31
C ILE A 612 9.53 -29.40 -19.38
N VAL A 613 9.71 -28.11 -19.62
CA VAL A 613 10.49 -27.19 -18.80
C VAL A 613 9.55 -26.19 -18.16
N THR A 614 9.57 -26.10 -16.83
CA THR A 614 8.82 -25.06 -16.11
C THR A 614 9.46 -23.70 -16.33
N ILE A 615 8.65 -22.72 -16.71
CA ILE A 615 9.02 -21.31 -16.77
C ILE A 615 8.55 -20.65 -15.48
N ASN A 616 9.46 -19.99 -14.79
CA ASN A 616 9.15 -19.07 -13.70
C ASN A 616 10.09 -17.87 -13.82
N GLN A 617 9.63 -16.84 -14.53
CA GLN A 617 10.39 -15.63 -14.79
C GLN A 617 9.65 -14.45 -14.18
N SER A 618 10.39 -13.50 -13.62
CA SER A 618 9.83 -12.22 -13.23
C SER A 618 10.79 -11.10 -13.61
N SER A 619 10.24 -9.89 -13.77
CA SER A 619 11.00 -8.71 -14.12
C SER A 619 10.30 -7.49 -13.54
N THR A 620 11.08 -6.59 -12.95
CA THR A 620 10.56 -5.31 -12.47
C THR A 620 11.10 -4.19 -13.34
N TYR A 621 10.25 -3.25 -13.72
CA TYR A 621 10.59 -2.08 -14.52
C TYR A 621 10.34 -0.83 -13.69
N SER A 622 11.33 0.06 -13.63
CA SER A 622 11.25 1.32 -12.90
C SER A 622 11.29 2.50 -13.86
N TYR A 623 10.41 3.48 -13.65
CA TYR A 623 10.38 4.70 -14.46
C TYR A 623 11.55 5.63 -14.14
N LYS A 624 12.39 5.92 -15.14
CA LYS A 624 13.55 6.82 -15.04
C LYS A 624 13.73 7.56 -16.37
N ASN A 625 13.91 8.88 -16.32
CA ASN A 625 14.20 9.72 -17.49
C ASN A 625 13.21 9.53 -18.64
N GLY A 626 11.90 9.52 -18.35
CA GLY A 626 10.85 9.43 -19.37
C GLY A 626 10.54 8.01 -19.88
N LYS A 627 11.24 6.98 -19.41
CA LYS A 627 11.05 5.59 -19.85
C LYS A 627 11.10 4.60 -18.69
N TYR A 628 10.48 3.45 -18.87
CA TYR A 628 10.65 2.33 -17.95
C TYR A 628 11.94 1.56 -18.26
N ILE A 629 12.76 1.35 -17.23
CA ILE A 629 14.02 0.61 -17.33
C ILE A 629 13.88 -0.69 -16.54
N LYS A 630 14.21 -1.82 -17.18
CA LYS A 630 14.25 -3.13 -16.53
C LYS A 630 15.30 -3.11 -15.42
N SER A 631 14.89 -3.41 -14.19
CA SER A 631 15.79 -3.61 -13.06
C SER A 631 16.58 -4.89 -13.29
N ILE A 632 17.90 -4.79 -13.22
CA ILE A 632 18.78 -5.95 -13.18
C ILE A 632 18.62 -6.53 -11.76
N GLN A 633 18.02 -7.72 -11.67
CA GLN A 633 18.03 -8.51 -10.44
C GLN A 633 19.31 -9.33 -10.35
#